data_AF-A0A0W7THI1-F1
#
_entry.id   AF-A0A0W7THI1-F1
#
_cell.length_a   1.000
_cell.length_b   1.000
_cell.length_c   1.000
_cell.angle_alpha   90.00
_cell.angle_beta   90.00
_cell.angle_gamma   90.00
#
_symmetry.space_group_name_H-M   'P 1'
#
loop_
_entity.id
_entity.type
_entity.pdbx_description
1 polymer ?
#
loop_
_entity_poly.entity_id
_entity_poly.type
_entity_poly.pdbx_seq_one_letter_code
_entity_poly.pdbx_strand_id
1 'polypeptide(L)'
;MEIGIARVDLDRNRVYPEMGRIVMQQLTPGQRRSWVFEHTDLDPDEVERSPWSVRDVRAELAGYEGKVFTGYNIDFDFGRFLRSGPWDFRPRMAPCIMIECADRFNGGCWMKAQDAYDMLCPGNPAGVPGGMEEHRALSDAVLEGYILLGLCGRDPDIRGRYVRAAEGSEC
;
A
#
# COMPACT_ATOMS: atom_id res chain seq x y z
N MET A 1 -8.16 -3.59 12.19
CA MET A 1 -8.02 -3.62 10.71
C MET A 1 -6.59 -3.28 10.35
N GLU A 2 -6.10 -3.88 9.27
CA GLU A 2 -4.69 -4.24 9.04
C GLU A 2 -3.79 -3.07 8.60
N ILE A 3 -2.47 -3.21 8.78
CA ILE A 3 -1.45 -2.36 8.14
C ILE A 3 -0.49 -3.26 7.35
N GLY A 4 -0.26 -2.89 6.09
CA GLY A 4 0.70 -3.52 5.19
C GLY A 4 1.79 -2.55 4.75
N ILE A 5 3.04 -3.00 4.72
CA ILE A 5 4.17 -2.29 4.13
C ILE A 5 4.98 -3.28 3.29
N ALA A 6 5.27 -2.88 2.06
CA ALA A 6 6.23 -3.52 1.20
C ALA A 6 7.36 -2.54 0.85
N ARG A 7 8.59 -3.05 0.73
CA ARG A 7 9.74 -2.29 0.25
C ARG A 7 9.96 -2.56 -1.24
N VAL A 8 10.10 -1.49 -2.00
CA VAL A 8 10.44 -1.55 -3.42
C VAL A 8 11.93 -1.27 -3.59
N ASP A 9 12.65 -2.20 -4.20
CA ASP A 9 14.04 -2.05 -4.63
C ASP A 9 14.04 -1.75 -6.13
N LEU A 10 14.22 -0.46 -6.45
CA LEU A 10 14.22 0.02 -7.83
C LEU A 10 15.42 -0.51 -8.63
N ASP A 11 16.56 -0.77 -7.99
CA ASP A 11 17.78 -1.22 -8.70
C ASP A 11 17.72 -2.69 -9.04
N ARG A 12 17.20 -3.51 -8.11
CA ARG A 12 16.97 -4.95 -8.34
C ARG A 12 15.66 -5.26 -9.03
N ASN A 13 14.83 -4.24 -9.29
CA ASN A 13 13.49 -4.37 -9.85
C ASN A 13 12.65 -5.41 -9.10
N ARG A 14 12.59 -5.27 -7.76
CA ARG A 14 11.95 -6.28 -6.89
C ARG A 14 11.19 -5.65 -5.73
N VAL A 15 10.07 -6.27 -5.37
CA VAL A 15 9.26 -5.93 -4.19
C VAL A 15 9.51 -6.95 -3.09
N TYR A 16 9.62 -6.47 -1.86
CA TYR A 16 9.81 -7.28 -0.67
C TYR A 16 8.68 -6.98 0.33
N PRO A 17 7.87 -7.96 0.76
CA PRO A 17 6.96 -7.76 1.87
C PRO A 17 7.78 -7.50 3.15
N GLU A 18 7.44 -6.47 3.90
CA GLU A 18 8.19 -6.07 5.11
C GLU A 18 7.33 -6.21 6.37
N MET A 19 6.08 -5.73 6.35
CA MET A 19 5.21 -5.73 7.51
C MET A 19 3.77 -6.01 7.13
N GLY A 20 3.15 -7.00 7.76
CA GLY A 20 1.71 -7.25 7.70
C GLY A 20 1.17 -7.46 9.11
N ARG A 21 0.28 -6.58 9.58
CA ARG A 21 -0.23 -6.61 10.95
C ARG A 21 -1.72 -6.39 10.96
N ILE A 22 -2.48 -7.42 11.35
CA ILE A 22 -3.86 -7.20 11.78
C ILE A 22 -3.80 -6.53 13.14
N VAL A 23 -4.39 -5.35 13.27
CA VAL A 23 -4.38 -4.62 14.53
C VAL A 23 -5.61 -4.98 15.34
N MET A 24 -5.38 -5.37 16.59
CA MET A 24 -6.41 -5.74 17.55
C MET A 24 -7.38 -4.60 17.79
N GLN A 25 -8.67 -4.92 17.63
CA GLN A 25 -9.75 -3.98 17.86
C GLN A 25 -11.02 -4.76 18.24
N GLN A 26 -11.73 -4.27 19.27
CA GLN A 26 -13.06 -4.76 19.60
C GLN A 26 -14.07 -4.21 18.60
N LEU A 27 -14.82 -5.08 17.93
CA LEU A 27 -15.75 -4.69 16.88
C LEU A 27 -17.17 -4.61 17.43
N THR A 28 -17.87 -3.52 17.12
CA THR A 28 -19.32 -3.45 17.35
C THR A 28 -20.05 -4.43 16.42
N PRO A 29 -21.30 -4.84 16.74
CA PRO A 29 -22.08 -5.71 15.86
C PRO A 29 -22.25 -5.16 14.44
N GLY A 30 -22.29 -3.82 14.27
CA GLY A 30 -22.33 -3.18 12.96
C GLY A 30 -21.01 -3.31 12.20
N GLN A 31 -19.88 -3.10 12.88
CA GLN A 31 -18.55 -3.26 12.29
C GLN A 31 -18.27 -4.70 11.88
N ARG A 32 -18.75 -5.69 12.62
CA ARG A 32 -18.62 -7.12 12.24
C ARG A 32 -19.34 -7.48 10.93
N ARG A 33 -20.28 -6.64 10.47
CA ARG A 33 -20.99 -6.77 9.18
C ARG A 33 -20.54 -5.71 8.16
N SER A 34 -19.34 -5.16 8.35
CA SER A 34 -18.81 -4.19 7.40
C SER A 34 -18.34 -4.91 6.13
N TRP A 35 -18.41 -4.19 5.01
CA TRP A 35 -18.12 -4.72 3.67
C TRP A 35 -16.82 -5.52 3.59
N VAL A 36 -15.78 -5.10 4.31
CA VAL A 36 -14.47 -5.77 4.33
C VAL A 36 -14.55 -7.23 4.79
N PHE A 37 -15.35 -7.54 5.81
CA PHE A 37 -15.47 -8.91 6.31
C PHE A 37 -16.37 -9.79 5.41
N GLU A 38 -17.11 -9.18 4.49
CA GLU A 38 -17.98 -9.87 3.54
C GLU A 38 -17.31 -10.10 2.18
N HIS A 39 -16.26 -9.34 1.86
CA HIS A 39 -15.64 -9.30 0.52
C HIS A 39 -14.13 -9.54 0.51
N THR A 40 -13.52 -9.73 1.69
CA THR A 40 -12.11 -10.11 1.84
C THR A 40 -12.00 -11.39 2.66
N ASP A 41 -10.81 -11.97 2.75
CA ASP A 41 -10.57 -13.14 3.61
C ASP A 41 -10.28 -12.76 5.08
N LEU A 42 -10.36 -11.46 5.43
CA LEU A 42 -10.18 -10.99 6.80
C LEU A 42 -11.34 -11.46 7.69
N ASP A 43 -11.02 -12.14 8.78
CA ASP A 43 -12.02 -12.62 9.74
C ASP A 43 -12.18 -11.59 10.90
N PRO A 44 -13.40 -11.16 11.25
CA PRO A 44 -13.63 -10.28 12.40
C PRO A 44 -13.11 -10.86 13.72
N ASP A 45 -13.14 -12.19 13.90
CA ASP A 45 -12.60 -12.84 15.09
C ASP A 45 -11.06 -12.85 15.09
N GLU A 46 -10.42 -12.83 13.93
CA GLU A 46 -8.97 -12.65 13.80
C GLU A 46 -8.57 -11.22 14.20
N VAL A 47 -9.38 -10.22 13.84
CA VAL A 47 -9.19 -8.83 14.28
C VAL A 47 -9.32 -8.70 15.79
N GLU A 48 -10.34 -9.28 16.41
CA GLU A 48 -10.55 -9.16 17.87
C GLU A 48 -9.52 -9.93 18.70
N ARG A 49 -8.96 -11.02 18.15
CA ARG A 49 -7.97 -11.87 18.82
C ARG A 49 -6.52 -11.58 18.42
N SER A 50 -6.28 -10.61 17.54
CA SER A 50 -4.93 -10.29 17.10
C SER A 50 -4.01 -9.99 18.31
N PRO A 51 -2.76 -10.47 18.29
CA PRO A 51 -1.80 -10.16 19.36
C PRO A 51 -1.26 -8.72 19.27
N TRP A 52 -1.50 -8.02 18.15
CA TRP A 52 -0.90 -6.72 17.89
C TRP A 52 -1.81 -5.59 18.32
N SER A 53 -1.43 -4.87 19.38
CA SER A 53 -2.12 -3.64 19.75
C SER A 53 -1.72 -2.48 18.85
N VAL A 54 -2.52 -1.41 18.86
CA VAL A 54 -2.16 -0.13 18.22
C VAL A 54 -0.79 0.35 18.69
N ARG A 55 -0.46 0.20 19.98
CA ARG A 55 0.84 0.62 20.53
C ARG A 55 2.00 -0.17 19.91
N ASP A 56 1.85 -1.47 19.75
CA ASP A 56 2.90 -2.33 19.21
C ASP A 56 3.18 -1.97 17.75
N VAL A 57 2.12 -1.82 16.96
CA VAL A 57 2.25 -1.47 15.54
C VAL A 57 2.78 -0.05 15.35
N ARG A 58 2.41 0.91 16.21
CA ARG A 58 3.03 2.25 16.20
C ARG A 58 4.52 2.21 16.50
N ALA A 59 4.94 1.38 17.46
CA ALA A 59 6.36 1.23 17.79
C ALA A 59 7.14 0.61 16.61
N GLU A 60 6.53 -0.34 15.90
CA GLU A 60 7.10 -0.91 14.68
C GLU A 60 7.18 0.13 13.56
N LEU A 61 6.13 0.94 13.36
CA LEU A 61 6.11 2.06 12.40
C LEU A 61 7.21 3.10 12.67
N ALA A 62 7.56 3.35 13.93
CA ALA A 62 8.66 4.25 14.29
C ALA A 62 10.02 3.76 13.76
N GLY A 63 10.19 2.45 13.55
CA GLY A 63 11.39 1.88 12.91
C GLY A 63 11.58 2.29 11.46
N TYR A 64 10.55 2.87 10.82
CA TYR A 64 10.60 3.39 9.45
C TYR A 64 10.85 4.90 9.38
N GLU A 65 11.23 5.54 10.48
CA GLU A 65 11.58 6.95 10.48
C GLU A 65 12.69 7.27 9.45
N GLY A 66 12.54 8.38 8.73
CA GLY A 66 13.46 8.80 7.67
C GLY A 66 13.32 8.04 6.34
N LYS A 67 12.48 6.99 6.27
CA LYS A 67 12.14 6.34 4.99
C LYS A 67 11.10 7.15 4.22
N VAL A 68 11.06 6.92 2.91
CA VAL A 68 10.09 7.53 2.00
C VAL A 68 9.03 6.51 1.65
N PHE A 69 7.77 6.95 1.69
CA PHE A 69 6.61 6.12 1.46
C PHE A 69 5.82 6.60 0.25
N THR A 70 5.08 5.68 -0.35
CA THR A 70 4.01 5.97 -1.30
C THR A 70 2.90 4.95 -1.07
N GLY A 71 1.76 5.15 -1.72
CA GLY A 71 0.71 4.16 -1.85
C GLY A 71 -0.01 4.37 -3.16
N TYR A 72 -0.95 3.48 -3.48
CA TYR A 72 -1.82 3.66 -4.63
C TYR A 72 -2.68 4.90 -4.45
N ASN A 73 -3.43 5.01 -3.35
CA ASN A 73 -4.27 6.16 -3.08
C ASN A 73 -3.82 6.88 -1.79
N ILE A 74 -2.73 7.66 -1.89
CA ILE A 74 -2.13 8.36 -0.73
C ILE A 74 -3.17 9.16 0.07
N ASP A 75 -4.07 9.88 -0.59
CA ASP A 75 -5.07 10.70 0.09
C ASP A 75 -6.08 9.87 0.88
N PHE A 76 -6.43 8.67 0.39
CA PHE A 76 -7.26 7.74 1.11
C PHE A 76 -6.49 7.10 2.27
N ASP A 77 -5.39 6.40 1.99
CA ASP A 77 -4.67 5.59 2.97
C ASP A 77 -4.02 6.45 4.05
N PHE A 78 -3.25 7.46 3.65
CA PHE A 78 -2.57 8.35 4.58
C PHE A 78 -3.47 9.48 5.05
N GLY A 79 -4.23 10.10 4.15
CA GLY A 79 -5.05 11.26 4.49
C GLY A 79 -6.20 10.94 5.45
N ARG A 80 -6.88 9.79 5.27
CA ARG A 80 -8.01 9.41 6.14
C ARG A 80 -7.60 8.59 7.35
N PHE A 81 -6.59 7.74 7.23
CA PHE A 81 -6.23 6.77 8.27
C PHE A 81 -4.87 7.07 8.91
N LEU A 82 -3.76 6.90 8.18
CA LEU A 82 -2.44 6.81 8.81
C LEU A 82 -1.92 8.13 9.42
N ARG A 83 -2.31 9.29 8.90
CA ARG A 83 -1.87 10.60 9.45
C ARG A 83 -2.67 11.05 10.67
N SER A 84 -3.81 10.41 10.90
CA SER A 84 -4.72 10.68 12.00
C SER A 84 -4.44 9.77 13.19
N GLY A 85 -4.94 10.15 14.35
CA GLY A 85 -4.96 9.27 15.51
C GLY A 85 -5.73 7.98 15.18
N PRO A 86 -5.26 6.80 15.64
CA PRO A 86 -4.20 6.64 16.63
C PRO A 86 -2.81 6.44 16.03
N TRP A 87 -2.62 6.52 14.72
CA TRP A 87 -1.35 6.19 14.07
C TRP A 87 -0.36 7.36 14.13
N ASP A 88 -0.85 8.57 13.81
CA ASP A 88 -0.06 9.80 13.70
C ASP A 88 1.19 9.63 12.82
N PHE A 89 1.15 8.73 11.84
CA PHE A 89 2.28 8.36 11.00
C PHE A 89 2.39 9.34 9.82
N ARG A 90 3.45 10.15 9.83
CA ARG A 90 3.66 11.26 8.88
C ARG A 90 5.03 11.15 8.21
N PRO A 91 5.27 10.10 7.40
CA PRO A 91 6.54 9.96 6.70
C PRO A 91 6.67 10.98 5.57
N ARG A 92 7.88 11.09 5.03
CA ARG A 92 8.10 11.73 3.73
C ARG A 92 7.38 10.92 2.66
N MET A 93 6.69 11.60 1.75
CA MET A 93 5.96 10.96 0.67
C MET A 93 6.67 11.13 -0.67
N ALA A 94 6.70 10.06 -1.46
CA ALA A 94 6.95 10.10 -2.89
C ALA A 94 5.63 10.33 -3.65
N PRO A 95 5.66 10.53 -4.99
CA PRO A 95 4.45 10.73 -5.78
C PRO A 95 3.43 9.58 -5.63
N CYS A 96 2.15 9.92 -5.68
CA CYS A 96 1.03 8.97 -5.60
C CYS A 96 0.98 8.06 -6.82
N ILE A 97 1.02 6.73 -6.63
CA ILE A 97 1.07 5.77 -7.75
C ILE A 97 -0.18 5.89 -8.63
N MET A 98 -1.37 6.06 -8.04
CA MET A 98 -2.61 6.19 -8.80
C MET A 98 -2.65 7.46 -9.66
N ILE A 99 -2.10 8.58 -9.18
CA ILE A 99 -1.98 9.81 -9.98
C ILE A 99 -1.02 9.58 -11.15
N GLU A 100 0.13 8.95 -10.89
CA GLU A 100 1.10 8.60 -11.94
C GLU A 100 0.49 7.70 -13.02
N CYS A 101 -0.32 6.71 -12.63
CA CYS A 101 -1.08 5.87 -13.56
C CYS A 101 -2.07 6.69 -14.38
N ALA A 102 -2.90 7.51 -13.71
CA ALA A 102 -3.94 8.30 -14.35
C ALA A 102 -3.37 9.25 -15.40
N ASP A 103 -2.38 10.05 -15.02
CA ASP A 103 -1.81 11.10 -15.86
C ASP A 103 -1.14 10.56 -17.14
N ARG A 104 -0.51 9.39 -17.04
CA ARG A 104 0.33 8.85 -18.13
C ARG A 104 -0.35 7.80 -18.99
N PHE A 105 -1.26 7.03 -18.40
CA PHE A 105 -1.78 5.83 -19.05
C PHE A 105 -3.29 5.81 -19.20
N ASN A 106 -4.01 6.75 -18.58
CA ASN A 106 -5.47 6.78 -18.62
C ASN A 106 -6.06 8.16 -18.86
N GLY A 107 -5.31 9.06 -19.51
CA GLY A 107 -5.79 10.39 -19.90
C GLY A 107 -6.26 11.26 -18.72
N GLY A 108 -5.67 11.09 -17.54
CA GLY A 108 -6.05 11.76 -16.30
C GLY A 108 -7.21 11.12 -15.55
N CYS A 109 -7.80 10.03 -16.05
CA CYS A 109 -8.85 9.30 -15.35
C CYS A 109 -8.27 8.33 -14.31
N TRP A 110 -8.87 8.31 -13.13
CA TRP A 110 -8.49 7.37 -12.06
C TRP A 110 -8.64 5.91 -12.51
N MET A 111 -7.65 5.09 -12.21
CA MET A 111 -7.66 3.64 -12.47
C MET A 111 -7.78 2.88 -11.15
N LYS A 112 -8.45 1.72 -11.14
CA LYS A 112 -8.35 0.79 -10.00
C LYS A 112 -6.95 0.16 -9.96
N ALA A 113 -6.49 -0.21 -8.77
CA ALA A 113 -5.18 -0.83 -8.60
C ALA A 113 -5.03 -2.10 -9.46
N GLN A 114 -6.04 -2.97 -9.47
CA GLN A 114 -6.03 -4.17 -10.31
C GLN A 114 -5.92 -3.85 -11.80
N ASP A 115 -6.69 -2.88 -12.31
CA ASP A 115 -6.63 -2.46 -13.72
C ASP A 115 -5.22 -1.93 -14.09
N ALA A 116 -4.61 -1.15 -13.20
CA ALA A 116 -3.25 -0.66 -13.39
C ALA A 116 -2.22 -1.79 -13.34
N TYR A 117 -2.39 -2.76 -12.42
CA TYR A 117 -1.53 -3.94 -12.31
C TYR A 117 -1.59 -4.81 -13.57
N ASP A 118 -2.79 -5.15 -14.05
CA ASP A 118 -3.00 -5.97 -15.25
C ASP A 118 -2.36 -5.33 -16.49
N MET A 119 -2.43 -3.99 -16.59
CA MET A 119 -1.81 -3.23 -17.67
C MET A 119 -0.27 -3.19 -17.58
N LEU A 120 0.27 -2.95 -16.38
CA LEU A 120 1.69 -2.62 -16.19
C LEU A 120 2.57 -3.83 -15.90
N CYS A 121 1.98 -4.93 -15.43
CA CYS A 121 2.70 -6.11 -14.96
C CYS A 121 2.34 -7.38 -15.77
N PRO A 122 2.54 -7.38 -17.11
CA PRO A 122 2.26 -8.56 -17.92
C PRO A 122 3.16 -9.71 -17.47
N GLY A 123 2.55 -10.85 -17.11
CA GLY A 123 3.26 -12.01 -16.54
C GLY A 123 3.06 -12.19 -15.03
N ASN A 124 2.27 -11.33 -14.39
CA ASN A 124 1.82 -11.49 -13.00
C ASN A 124 2.97 -11.71 -11.99
N PRO A 125 3.94 -10.79 -11.88
CA PRO A 125 5.11 -10.94 -11.02
C PRO A 125 4.78 -11.03 -9.51
N ALA A 126 3.65 -10.47 -9.08
CA ALA A 126 3.16 -10.62 -7.70
C ALA A 126 2.48 -11.97 -7.45
N GLY A 127 2.24 -12.78 -8.50
CA GLY A 127 1.57 -14.06 -8.37
C GLY A 127 0.10 -13.95 -7.96
N VAL A 128 -0.53 -12.79 -8.18
CA VAL A 128 -1.93 -12.52 -7.82
C VAL A 128 -2.81 -13.46 -8.62
N PRO A 129 -3.49 -14.44 -8.01
CA PRO A 129 -4.38 -15.31 -8.76
C PRO A 129 -5.47 -14.43 -9.39
N GLY A 130 -5.83 -14.66 -10.66
CA GLY A 130 -6.93 -13.96 -11.34
C GLY A 130 -8.33 -14.33 -10.79
N GLY A 131 -8.42 -14.59 -9.48
CA GLY A 131 -9.58 -15.01 -8.71
C GLY A 131 -9.74 -14.13 -7.47
N MET A 132 -10.29 -14.67 -6.38
CA MET A 132 -10.61 -13.93 -5.15
C MET A 132 -9.34 -13.21 -4.62
N GLU A 133 -9.31 -11.89 -4.75
CA GLU A 133 -8.27 -11.05 -4.16
C GLU A 133 -8.29 -11.29 -2.65
N GLU A 134 -7.12 -11.62 -2.07
CA GLU A 134 -7.00 -11.74 -0.62
C GLU A 134 -7.33 -10.39 0.06
N HIS A 135 -7.24 -9.25 -0.66
CA HIS A 135 -7.56 -7.90 -0.18
C HIS A 135 -6.97 -7.61 1.21
N ARG A 136 -5.79 -8.20 1.45
CA ARG A 136 -5.00 -8.01 2.66
C ARG A 136 -4.07 -6.85 2.44
N ALA A 137 -3.90 -6.02 3.46
CA ALA A 137 -3.15 -4.78 3.34
C ALA A 137 -1.70 -5.01 2.87
N LEU A 138 -1.08 -6.14 3.25
CA LEU A 138 0.27 -6.48 2.78
C LEU A 138 0.27 -6.96 1.32
N SER A 139 -0.71 -7.78 0.92
CA SER A 139 -0.85 -8.24 -0.47
C SER A 139 -1.09 -7.05 -1.40
N ASP A 140 -1.95 -6.11 -0.98
CA ASP A 140 -2.18 -4.85 -1.69
C ASP A 140 -0.88 -4.04 -1.79
N ALA A 141 -0.17 -3.82 -0.69
CA ALA A 141 1.11 -3.09 -0.72
C ALA A 141 2.16 -3.73 -1.64
N VAL A 142 2.19 -5.06 -1.74
CA VAL A 142 3.07 -5.78 -2.68
C VAL A 142 2.64 -5.56 -4.12
N LEU A 143 1.34 -5.68 -4.42
CA LEU A 143 0.77 -5.41 -5.73
C LEU A 143 1.07 -3.97 -6.17
N GLU A 144 0.87 -3.00 -5.29
CA GLU A 144 1.19 -1.58 -5.52
C GLU A 144 2.68 -1.37 -5.79
N GLY A 145 3.55 -2.08 -5.07
CA GLY A 145 4.98 -2.05 -5.31
C GLY A 145 5.34 -2.51 -6.73
N TYR A 146 4.65 -3.52 -7.26
CA TYR A 146 4.87 -3.98 -8.63
C TYR A 146 4.30 -3.02 -9.67
N ILE A 147 3.15 -2.38 -9.39
CA ILE A 147 2.65 -1.27 -10.23
C ILE A 147 3.73 -0.17 -10.34
N LEU A 148 4.34 0.22 -9.21
CA LEU A 148 5.42 1.20 -9.21
C LEU A 148 6.62 0.77 -10.05
N LEU A 149 7.07 -0.49 -9.94
CA LEU A 149 8.14 -1.01 -10.80
C LEU A 149 7.75 -0.98 -12.28
N GLY A 150 6.52 -1.37 -12.61
CA GLY A 150 5.97 -1.29 -13.95
C GLY A 150 5.98 0.14 -14.51
N LEU A 151 5.52 1.12 -13.72
CA LEU A 151 5.60 2.54 -14.07
C LEU A 151 7.05 2.98 -14.36
N CYS A 152 7.97 2.67 -13.44
CA CYS A 152 9.38 3.03 -13.57
C CYS A 152 10.04 2.39 -14.80
N GLY A 153 9.61 1.18 -15.18
CA GLY A 153 10.08 0.49 -16.37
C GLY A 153 9.53 1.06 -17.68
N ARG A 154 8.39 1.75 -17.64
CA ARG A 154 7.75 2.39 -18.81
C ARG A 154 8.24 3.82 -19.06
N ASP A 155 8.60 4.55 -18.01
CA ASP A 155 9.00 5.96 -18.09
C ASP A 155 10.15 6.28 -17.10
N PRO A 156 11.38 6.55 -17.60
CA PRO A 156 12.52 6.93 -16.77
C PRO A 156 12.32 8.18 -15.91
N ASP A 157 11.46 9.11 -16.33
CA ASP A 157 11.18 10.34 -15.57
C ASP A 157 10.36 10.05 -14.31
N ILE A 158 9.51 9.01 -14.34
CA ILE A 158 8.86 8.49 -13.13
C ILE A 158 9.93 7.97 -12.18
N ARG A 159 10.80 7.07 -12.65
CA ARG A 159 11.88 6.50 -11.83
C ARG A 159 12.70 7.59 -11.16
N GLY A 160 13.11 8.60 -11.93
CA GLY A 160 13.90 9.72 -11.42
C GLY A 160 13.21 10.48 -10.28
N ARG A 161 11.88 10.63 -10.30
CA ARG A 161 11.13 11.29 -9.22
C ARG A 161 11.09 10.47 -7.93
N TYR A 162 10.91 9.15 -8.02
CA TYR A 162 10.97 8.29 -6.84
C TYR A 162 12.38 8.19 -6.25
N VAL A 163 13.43 8.14 -7.09
CA VAL A 163 14.82 8.17 -6.63
C VAL A 163 15.13 9.49 -5.91
N ARG A 164 14.81 10.65 -6.51
CA ARG A 164 15.02 11.96 -5.87
C ARG A 164 14.28 12.07 -4.53
N ALA A 165 13.03 11.60 -4.49
CA ALA A 165 12.26 11.58 -3.26
C ALA A 165 12.99 10.78 -2.16
N ALA A 166 13.47 9.57 -2.50
CA ALA A 166 14.21 8.67 -1.60
C ALA A 166 15.58 9.21 -1.15
N GLU A 167 16.28 9.96 -2.00
CA GLU A 167 17.59 10.55 -1.70
C GLU A 167 17.50 11.80 -0.82
N GLY A 168 16.31 12.32 -0.58
CA GLY A 168 16.14 13.51 0.25
C GLY A 168 16.15 14.83 -0.54
N SER A 169 16.50 14.79 -1.82
CA SER A 169 16.62 15.94 -2.72
C SER A 169 15.25 16.55 -3.00
N GLU A 170 15.01 17.77 -2.50
CA GLU A 170 13.82 18.55 -2.82
C GLU A 170 13.74 18.79 -4.34
N CYS A 171 12.56 18.54 -4.93
CA CYS A 171 12.19 19.08 -6.25
C CYS A 171 11.81 20.56 -6.11
#